data_AF-A0A328AV12-F1
#
_entry.id   AF-A0A328AV12-F1
#
_cell.length_a   1.000
_cell.length_b   1.000
_cell.length_c   1.000
_cell.angle_alpha   90.00
_cell.angle_beta   90.00
_cell.angle_gamma   90.00
#
_symmetry.space_group_name_H-M   'P 1'
#
loop_
_entity.id
_entity.type
_entity.pdbx_description
1 polymer ?
#
loop_
_entity_poly.entity_id
_entity_poly.type
_entity_poly.pdbx_seq_one_letter_code
_entity_poly.pdbx_strand_id
1 'polypeptide(L)'
;MRALGPGSVSSFLKIILDVVYAALWVGVGGVAILTVLLLLLSFNPEFLQNINISTEGAPIDNPVPVLAGGLFAGALYLAGILVITGCLRRIFTSLTAGDPFHPDNVKLLRLAGVMLAGLELGRYLVWAVTRWVLSEAQDSEPNFSLTAWFSVLVVFVLAEIFREGARLRREAELTI
;
A
#
# COMPACT_ATOMS: atom_id res chain seq x y z
N MET A 1 -11.71 5.99 -32.78
CA MET A 1 -11.45 6.05 -31.32
C MET A 1 -10.49 7.20 -31.06
N ARG A 2 -11.00 8.38 -30.66
CA ARG A 2 -10.24 9.65 -30.63
C ARG A 2 -10.15 10.21 -29.20
N ALA A 3 -9.99 9.33 -28.22
CA ALA A 3 -9.85 9.67 -26.80
C ALA A 3 -8.41 9.49 -26.28
N LEU A 4 -7.42 9.41 -27.18
CA LEU A 4 -6.01 9.18 -26.87
C LEU A 4 -5.14 10.25 -27.56
N GLY A 5 -5.45 11.52 -27.30
CA GLY A 5 -4.62 12.67 -27.72
C GLY A 5 -4.10 13.44 -26.51
N PRO A 6 -3.16 14.40 -26.68
CA PRO A 6 -2.43 15.14 -25.63
C PRO A 6 -3.29 16.08 -24.73
N GLY A 7 -4.58 15.78 -24.59
CA GLY A 7 -5.54 16.43 -23.71
C GLY A 7 -6.67 15.49 -23.27
N SER A 8 -6.47 14.16 -23.32
CA SER A 8 -7.50 13.18 -22.97
C SER A 8 -7.50 12.79 -21.48
N VAL A 9 -8.64 12.27 -21.01
CA VAL A 9 -8.86 11.71 -19.66
C VAL A 9 -7.75 10.74 -19.25
N SER A 10 -7.19 10.00 -20.22
CA SER A 10 -6.11 9.06 -19.95
C SER A 10 -4.81 9.76 -19.55
N SER A 11 -4.43 10.84 -20.25
CA SER A 11 -3.25 11.63 -19.88
C SER A 11 -3.41 12.26 -18.49
N PHE A 12 -4.61 12.74 -18.16
CA PHE A 12 -4.90 13.31 -16.84
C PHE A 12 -4.77 12.27 -15.71
N LEU A 13 -5.34 11.07 -15.91
CA LEU A 13 -5.25 9.99 -14.92
C LEU A 13 -3.81 9.53 -14.68
N LYS A 14 -2.99 9.47 -15.75
CA LYS A 14 -1.56 9.18 -15.63
C LYS A 14 -0.83 10.23 -14.77
N ILE A 15 -1.10 11.52 -15.00
CA ILE A 15 -0.51 12.62 -14.23
C ILE A 15 -0.87 12.48 -12.74
N ILE A 16 -2.14 12.25 -12.42
CA ILE A 16 -2.56 12.05 -11.02
C ILE A 16 -1.78 10.90 -10.40
N LEU A 17 -1.67 9.78 -11.10
CA LEU A 17 -1.00 8.60 -10.57
C LEU A 17 0.50 8.82 -10.37
N ASP A 18 1.14 9.59 -11.25
CA ASP A 18 2.54 10.01 -11.11
C ASP A 18 2.73 10.94 -9.89
N VAL A 19 1.81 11.91 -9.70
CA VAL A 19 1.83 12.82 -8.54
C VAL A 19 1.61 12.07 -7.23
N VAL A 20 0.63 11.16 -7.18
CA VAL A 20 0.38 10.32 -5.99
C VAL A 20 1.60 9.46 -5.70
N TYR A 21 2.22 8.87 -6.71
CA TYR A 21 3.44 8.07 -6.53
C TYR A 21 4.62 8.90 -6.01
N ALA A 22 4.81 10.12 -6.51
CA ALA A 22 5.83 11.03 -5.99
C ALA A 22 5.55 11.45 -4.54
N ALA A 23 4.28 11.76 -4.21
CA ALA A 23 3.87 12.08 -2.85
C ALA A 23 4.11 10.91 -1.87
N LEU A 24 3.86 9.67 -2.31
CA LEU A 24 4.17 8.48 -1.51
C LEU A 24 5.66 8.34 -1.22
N TRP A 25 6.53 8.61 -2.19
CA TRP A 25 7.98 8.62 -1.96
C TRP A 25 8.42 9.73 -0.99
N VAL A 26 7.80 10.91 -1.05
CA VAL A 26 8.01 11.96 -0.04
C VAL A 26 7.58 11.48 1.34
N GLY A 27 6.44 10.79 1.45
CA GLY A 27 5.98 10.16 2.68
C GLY A 27 6.98 9.14 3.23
N VAL A 28 7.50 8.26 2.38
CA VAL A 28 8.56 7.30 2.75
C VAL A 28 9.81 8.03 3.25
N GLY A 29 10.23 9.09 2.57
CA GLY A 29 11.34 9.94 3.02
C GLY A 29 11.07 10.57 4.39
N GLY A 30 9.86 11.06 4.63
CA GLY A 30 9.44 11.59 5.92
C GLY A 30 9.51 10.56 7.04
N VAL A 31 8.99 9.35 6.82
CA VAL A 31 9.07 8.26 7.81
C VAL A 31 10.52 7.85 8.06
N ALA A 32 11.36 7.80 7.03
CA ALA A 32 12.79 7.50 7.18
C ALA A 32 13.50 8.57 8.04
N ILE A 33 13.23 9.85 7.79
CA ILE A 33 13.77 10.97 8.59
C ILE A 33 13.31 10.86 10.04
N LEU A 34 12.02 10.61 10.28
CA LEU A 34 11.47 10.44 11.63
C LEU A 34 12.10 9.24 12.36
N THR A 35 12.36 8.14 11.64
CA THR A 35 13.01 6.95 12.20
C THR A 35 14.46 7.26 12.61
N VAL A 36 15.21 7.96 11.75
CA VAL A 36 16.57 8.41 12.08
C VAL A 36 16.57 9.39 13.24
N LEU A 37 15.62 10.34 13.27
CA LEU A 37 15.49 11.29 14.37
C LEU A 37 15.20 10.58 15.69
N LEU A 38 14.27 9.63 15.71
CA LEU A 38 13.97 8.81 16.88
C LEU A 38 15.20 8.02 17.34
N LEU A 39 15.95 7.43 16.41
CA LEU A 39 17.20 6.73 16.71
C LEU A 39 18.25 7.66 17.34
N LEU A 40 18.45 8.86 16.77
CA LEU A 40 19.40 9.85 17.30
C LEU A 40 18.98 10.34 18.69
N LEU A 41 17.69 10.59 18.91
CA LEU A 41 17.17 10.98 20.22
C LEU A 41 17.26 9.84 21.24
N SER A 42 17.20 8.58 20.80
CA SER A 42 17.40 7.41 21.67
C SER A 42 18.77 7.36 22.35
N PHE A 43 19.78 8.07 21.84
CA PHE A 43 21.08 8.20 22.49
C PHE A 43 21.11 9.29 23.58
N ASN A 44 20.12 10.19 23.63
CA ASN A 44 20.03 11.31 24.58
C ASN A 44 18.72 11.23 25.38
N PRO A 45 18.66 10.42 26.46
CA PRO A 45 17.42 10.11 27.17
C PRO A 45 16.74 11.32 27.84
N GLU A 46 17.48 12.39 28.14
CA GLU A 46 16.91 13.62 28.72
C GLU A 46 15.87 14.30 27.81
N PHE A 47 16.03 14.20 26.49
CA PHE A 47 15.05 14.76 25.55
C PHE A 47 13.78 13.90 25.44
N LEU A 48 13.92 12.59 25.67
CA LEU A 48 12.82 11.63 25.57
C LEU A 48 11.96 11.59 26.84
N GLN A 49 12.53 11.90 28.01
CA GLN A 49 11.80 12.00 29.28
C GLN A 49 10.74 13.11 29.28
N ASN A 50 10.88 14.12 28.40
CA ASN A 50 9.89 15.19 28.23
C ASN A 50 8.75 14.82 27.28
N ILE A 51 8.83 13.66 26.61
CA ILE A 51 7.80 13.18 25.69
C ILE A 51 6.82 12.30 26.47
N ASN A 52 5.77 12.92 27.00
CA ASN A 52 4.64 12.19 27.58
C ASN A 52 3.73 11.70 26.44
N ILE A 53 3.89 10.42 26.07
CA ILE A 53 2.94 9.73 25.21
C ILE A 53 2.05 8.87 26.09
N SER A 54 0.77 9.22 26.10
CA SER A 54 -0.28 8.40 26.67
C SER A 54 -0.97 7.66 25.54
N THR A 55 -1.11 6.35 25.67
CA THR A 55 -2.00 5.58 24.79
C THR A 55 -3.23 5.25 25.60
N GLU A 56 -4.37 5.80 25.18
CA GLU A 56 -5.67 5.54 25.82
C GLU A 56 -5.73 5.81 27.33
N GLY A 57 -4.99 6.83 27.79
CA GLY A 57 -5.01 7.30 29.19
C GLY A 57 -3.98 6.63 30.10
N ALA A 58 -3.34 5.56 29.67
CA ALA A 58 -2.21 4.95 30.38
C ALA A 58 -0.89 5.63 29.97
N PRO A 59 -0.08 6.14 30.93
CA PRO A 59 1.27 6.60 30.65
C PRO A 59 2.13 5.40 30.22
N ILE A 60 2.92 5.56 29.17
CA ILE A 60 3.90 4.55 28.76
C ILE A 60 5.25 4.90 29.39
N ASP A 61 5.77 4.00 30.25
CA ASP A 61 7.06 4.19 30.94
C ASP A 61 8.24 4.38 29.97
N ASN A 62 8.21 3.71 28.81
CA ASN A 62 9.17 3.91 27.74
C ASN A 62 8.48 3.99 26.37
N PRO A 63 8.23 5.19 25.83
CA PRO A 63 7.49 5.35 24.58
C PRO A 63 8.30 4.98 23.32
N VAL A 64 9.63 4.82 23.43
CA VAL A 64 10.51 4.63 22.26
C VAL A 64 10.19 3.36 21.47
N PRO A 65 10.04 2.17 22.08
CA PRO A 65 9.71 0.95 21.34
C PRO A 65 8.33 1.03 20.66
N VAL A 66 7.36 1.69 21.29
CA VAL A 66 6.01 1.86 20.75
C VAL A 66 6.04 2.79 19.54
N LEU A 67 6.75 3.92 19.63
CA LEU A 67 6.98 4.83 18.51
C LEU A 67 7.72 4.14 17.35
N ALA A 68 8.78 3.40 17.66
CA ALA A 68 9.54 2.66 16.66
C ALA A 68 8.68 1.60 15.95
N GLY A 69 7.87 0.85 16.70
CA GLY A 69 6.91 -0.10 16.16
C GLY A 69 5.85 0.58 15.28
N GLY A 70 5.32 1.73 15.71
CA GLY A 70 4.37 2.53 14.92
C GLY A 70 4.97 3.06 13.63
N LEU A 71 6.19 3.61 13.66
CA LEU A 71 6.92 4.06 12.47
C LEU A 71 7.20 2.90 11.52
N PHE A 72 7.59 1.73 12.05
CA PHE A 72 7.82 0.54 11.26
C PHE A 72 6.53 0.05 10.57
N ALA A 73 5.43 -0.04 11.30
CA ALA A 73 4.12 -0.41 10.75
C ALA A 73 3.68 0.61 9.67
N GLY A 74 3.85 1.91 9.93
CA GLY A 74 3.58 2.97 8.96
C GLY A 74 4.44 2.88 7.71
N ALA A 75 5.73 2.54 7.85
CA ALA A 75 6.65 2.33 6.73
C ALA A 75 6.20 1.15 5.84
N LEU A 76 5.83 0.02 6.45
CA LEU A 76 5.31 -1.15 5.72
C LEU A 76 4.00 -0.83 5.00
N TYR A 77 3.11 -0.08 5.66
CA TYR A 77 1.85 0.37 5.07
C TYR A 77 2.09 1.25 3.83
N LEU A 78 2.95 2.27 3.96
CA LEU A 78 3.34 3.13 2.84
C LEU A 78 4.01 2.35 1.71
N ALA A 79 4.91 1.42 2.03
CA ALA A 79 5.55 0.56 1.05
C ALA A 79 4.52 -0.27 0.27
N GLY A 80 3.51 -0.82 0.96
CA GLY A 80 2.43 -1.56 0.33
C GLY A 80 1.63 -0.71 -0.66
N ILE A 81 1.23 0.49 -0.26
CA ILE A 81 0.54 1.43 -1.16
C ILE A 81 1.43 1.81 -2.34
N LEU A 82 2.71 2.08 -2.09
CA LEU A 82 3.67 2.46 -3.13
C LEU A 82 3.83 1.36 -4.19
N VAL A 83 3.88 0.09 -3.79
CA VAL A 83 3.88 -1.05 -4.73
C VAL A 83 2.58 -1.10 -5.53
N ILE A 84 1.42 -0.97 -4.89
CA ILE A 84 0.11 -0.98 -5.58
C ILE A 84 0.03 0.15 -6.60
N THR A 85 0.36 1.38 -6.21
CA THR A 85 0.40 2.53 -7.12
C THR A 85 1.39 2.32 -8.26
N GLY A 86 2.57 1.76 -7.97
CA GLY A 86 3.57 1.40 -8.99
C GLY A 86 3.05 0.38 -10.01
N CYS A 87 2.32 -0.64 -9.55
CA CYS A 87 1.63 -1.60 -10.44
C CYS A 87 0.62 -0.91 -11.33
N LEU A 88 -0.24 -0.04 -10.76
CA LEU A 88 -1.23 0.72 -11.52
C LEU A 88 -0.57 1.60 -12.58
N ARG A 89 0.57 2.24 -12.29
CA ARG A 89 1.30 3.09 -13.26
C ARG A 89 1.77 2.30 -14.48
N ARG A 90 2.27 1.10 -14.24
CA ARG A 90 2.75 0.20 -15.31
C ARG A 90 1.59 -0.31 -16.16
N ILE A 91 0.50 -0.76 -15.53
CA ILE A 91 -0.73 -1.18 -16.25
C ILE A 91 -1.28 -0.01 -17.08
N PHE A 92 -1.30 1.20 -16.52
CA PHE A 92 -1.78 2.36 -17.23
C PHE A 92 -0.91 2.72 -18.44
N THR A 93 0.40 2.50 -18.34
CA THR A 93 1.33 2.72 -19.44
C THR A 93 1.06 1.78 -20.61
N SER A 94 0.83 0.48 -20.38
CA SER A 94 0.47 -0.45 -21.45
C SER A 94 -0.92 -0.14 -22.03
N LEU A 95 -1.87 0.30 -21.20
CA LEU A 95 -3.19 0.76 -21.65
C LEU A 95 -3.08 1.97 -22.60
N THR A 96 -2.24 2.96 -22.26
CA THR A 96 -2.00 4.12 -23.14
C THR A 96 -1.28 3.74 -24.43
N ALA A 97 -0.51 2.66 -24.43
CA ALA A 97 0.14 2.12 -25.62
C ALA A 97 -0.80 1.27 -26.50
N GLY A 98 -2.04 1.04 -26.07
CA GLY A 98 -3.05 0.28 -26.81
C GLY A 98 -3.03 -1.23 -26.58
N ASP A 99 -2.24 -1.75 -25.63
CA ASP A 99 -2.19 -3.18 -25.28
C ASP A 99 -2.66 -3.44 -23.83
N PRO A 100 -3.98 -3.42 -23.56
CA PRO A 100 -4.55 -3.70 -22.25
C PRO A 100 -4.20 -5.10 -21.71
N PHE A 101 -4.16 -6.10 -22.59
CA PHE A 101 -4.03 -7.51 -22.24
C PHE A 101 -2.59 -8.01 -22.31
N HIS A 102 -1.62 -7.10 -22.14
CA HIS A 102 -0.22 -7.48 -22.08
C HIS A 102 0.00 -8.52 -20.95
N PRO A 103 0.69 -9.65 -21.19
CA PRO A 103 0.85 -10.72 -20.20
C PRO A 103 1.44 -10.27 -18.86
N ASP A 104 2.25 -9.21 -18.86
CA ASP A 104 2.81 -8.65 -17.63
C ASP A 104 1.77 -7.97 -16.73
N ASN A 105 0.68 -7.45 -17.28
CA ASN A 105 -0.39 -6.84 -16.49
C ASN A 105 -1.06 -7.84 -15.55
N VAL A 106 -1.12 -9.12 -15.94
CA VAL A 106 -1.62 -10.20 -15.08
C VAL A 106 -0.75 -10.31 -13.82
N LYS A 107 0.57 -10.26 -13.98
CA LYS A 107 1.51 -10.32 -12.84
C LYS A 107 1.38 -9.09 -11.95
N LEU A 108 1.22 -7.91 -12.56
CA LEU A 108 1.05 -6.64 -11.83
C LEU A 108 -0.27 -6.61 -11.05
N LEU A 109 -1.38 -7.08 -11.63
CA LEU A 109 -2.67 -7.20 -10.95
C LEU A 109 -2.61 -8.21 -9.80
N ARG A 110 -1.98 -9.38 -10.01
CA ARG A 110 -1.76 -10.37 -8.94
C ARG A 110 -0.92 -9.79 -7.81
N LEU A 111 0.15 -9.07 -8.14
CA LEU A 111 0.98 -8.41 -7.13
C LEU A 111 0.16 -7.36 -6.36
N ALA A 112 -0.61 -6.51 -7.04
CA ALA A 112 -1.48 -5.54 -6.38
C ALA A 112 -2.52 -6.21 -5.47
N GLY A 113 -3.13 -7.31 -5.90
CA GLY A 113 -4.06 -8.11 -5.10
C GLY A 113 -3.42 -8.71 -3.85
N VAL A 114 -2.22 -9.29 -3.98
CA VAL A 114 -1.43 -9.81 -2.85
C VAL A 114 -1.06 -8.68 -1.88
N MET A 115 -0.65 -7.52 -2.38
CA MET A 115 -0.33 -6.37 -1.51
C MET A 115 -1.56 -5.85 -0.78
N LEU A 116 -2.73 -5.75 -1.43
CA LEU A 116 -3.98 -5.38 -0.75
C LEU A 116 -4.34 -6.37 0.35
N ALA A 117 -4.25 -7.68 0.08
CA ALA A 117 -4.48 -8.71 1.09
C ALA A 117 -3.47 -8.61 2.23
N GLY A 118 -2.19 -8.38 1.92
CA GLY A 118 -1.12 -8.20 2.89
C GLY A 118 -1.32 -6.97 3.78
N LEU A 119 -1.84 -5.86 3.24
CA LEU A 119 -2.19 -4.69 4.02
C LEU A 119 -3.35 -4.96 4.99
N GLU A 120 -4.39 -5.67 4.54
CA GLU A 120 -5.53 -6.03 5.40
C GLU A 120 -5.11 -7.02 6.49
N LEU A 121 -4.29 -8.02 6.17
CA LEU A 121 -3.67 -8.91 7.15
C LEU A 121 -2.74 -8.17 8.11
N GLY A 122 -1.94 -7.24 7.58
CA GLY A 122 -1.06 -6.39 8.36
C GLY A 122 -1.80 -5.56 9.40
N ARG A 123 -3.01 -5.07 9.08
CA ARG A 123 -3.88 -4.36 10.02
C ARG A 123 -4.27 -5.24 11.20
N TYR A 124 -4.68 -6.49 10.95
CA TYR A 124 -5.00 -7.44 12.02
C TYR A 124 -3.76 -7.80 12.86
N LEU A 125 -2.61 -7.98 12.21
CA LEU A 125 -1.34 -8.27 12.88
C LEU A 125 -0.90 -7.12 13.80
N VAL A 126 -0.94 -5.88 13.31
CA VAL A 126 -0.60 -4.70 14.12
C VAL A 126 -1.49 -4.63 15.35
N TRP A 127 -2.81 -4.79 15.19
CA TRP A 127 -3.70 -4.82 16.35
C TRP A 127 -3.40 -5.95 17.33
N ALA A 128 -3.16 -7.17 16.84
CA ALA A 128 -2.86 -8.32 17.70
C ALA A 128 -1.56 -8.09 18.49
N VAL A 129 -0.52 -7.55 17.85
CA VAL A 129 0.74 -7.17 18.49
C VAL A 129 0.51 -6.05 19.51
N THR A 130 -0.25 -5.01 19.16
CA THR A 130 -0.54 -3.90 20.07
C THR A 130 -1.28 -4.37 21.32
N ARG A 131 -2.32 -5.22 21.20
CA ARG A 131 -2.99 -5.82 22.38
C ARG A 131 -2.06 -6.68 23.22
N TRP A 132 -1.14 -7.41 22.59
CA TRP A 132 -0.20 -8.26 23.31
C TRP A 132 0.85 -7.46 24.08
N VAL A 133 1.34 -6.35 23.51
CA VAL A 133 2.35 -5.49 24.11
C VAL A 133 1.75 -4.52 25.14
N LEU A 134 0.57 -3.97 24.84
CA LEU A 134 -0.14 -3.00 25.67
C LEU A 134 -1.38 -3.68 26.23
N SER A 135 -1.24 -4.35 27.38
CA SER A 135 -2.31 -5.13 28.02
C SER A 135 -3.55 -4.33 28.42
N GLU A 136 -3.44 -3.00 28.49
CA GLU A 136 -4.54 -2.07 28.79
C GLU A 136 -5.10 -1.33 27.57
N ALA A 137 -4.63 -1.67 26.35
CA ALA A 137 -5.26 -1.12 25.14
C ALA A 137 -6.72 -1.59 25.07
N GLN A 138 -7.64 -0.65 24.92
CA GLN A 138 -9.07 -0.87 24.80
C GLN A 138 -9.35 -1.88 23.67
N ASP A 139 -10.34 -2.75 23.88
CA ASP A 139 -10.81 -3.78 22.94
C ASP A 139 -11.50 -3.20 21.69
N SER A 140 -10.87 -2.24 21.01
CA SER A 140 -11.27 -1.82 19.68
C SER A 140 -10.84 -2.90 18.68
N GLU A 141 -11.57 -4.02 18.67
CA GLU A 141 -11.30 -5.10 17.75
C GLU A 141 -11.39 -4.62 16.31
N PRO A 142 -10.41 -4.94 15.45
CA PRO A 142 -10.44 -4.59 14.04
C PRO A 142 -11.63 -5.30 13.41
N ASN A 143 -12.63 -4.52 13.00
CA ASN A 143 -13.78 -5.08 12.31
C ASN A 143 -13.32 -5.87 11.07
N PHE A 144 -13.85 -7.07 10.88
CA PHE A 144 -13.65 -7.85 9.68
C PHE A 144 -14.32 -7.15 8.49
N SER A 145 -13.52 -6.49 7.66
CA SER A 145 -14.03 -5.73 6.53
C SER A 145 -14.29 -6.65 5.34
N LEU A 146 -15.54 -7.13 5.22
CA LEU A 146 -15.97 -7.91 4.05
C LEU A 146 -15.71 -7.14 2.75
N THR A 147 -15.86 -5.82 2.76
CA THR A 147 -15.59 -4.95 1.61
C THR A 147 -14.10 -4.94 1.21
N ALA A 148 -13.17 -4.96 2.17
CA ALA A 148 -11.74 -5.03 1.88
C ALA A 148 -11.37 -6.38 1.24
N TRP A 149 -11.84 -7.48 1.82
CA TRP A 149 -11.64 -8.82 1.28
C TRP A 149 -12.32 -9.02 -0.07
N PHE A 150 -13.50 -8.45 -0.28
CA PHE A 150 -14.15 -8.43 -1.58
C PHE A 150 -13.34 -7.67 -2.62
N SER A 151 -12.73 -6.53 -2.25
CA SER A 151 -11.84 -5.78 -3.14
C SER A 151 -10.61 -6.59 -3.55
N VAL A 152 -10.02 -7.35 -2.62
CA VAL A 152 -8.93 -8.30 -2.91
C VAL A 152 -9.39 -9.34 -3.94
N LEU A 153 -10.55 -9.97 -3.70
CA LEU A 153 -11.13 -10.96 -4.62
C LEU A 153 -11.34 -10.38 -6.01
N VAL A 154 -11.93 -9.19 -6.12
CA VAL A 154 -12.17 -8.50 -7.40
C VAL A 154 -10.86 -8.30 -8.16
N VAL A 155 -9.79 -7.86 -7.50
CA VAL A 155 -8.49 -7.67 -8.16
C VAL A 155 -7.92 -8.98 -8.68
N PHE A 156 -8.04 -10.08 -7.93
CA PHE A 156 -7.66 -11.41 -8.40
C PHE A 156 -8.49 -11.88 -9.59
N VAL A 157 -9.81 -11.66 -9.57
CA VAL A 157 -10.71 -11.98 -10.68
C VAL A 157 -10.33 -11.18 -11.92
N LEU A 158 -10.04 -9.88 -11.78
CA LEU A 158 -9.57 -9.05 -12.90
C LEU A 158 -8.25 -9.56 -13.49
N ALA A 159 -7.31 -9.99 -12.64
CA ALA A 159 -6.06 -10.59 -13.10
C ALA A 159 -6.32 -11.85 -13.94
N GLU A 160 -7.31 -12.64 -13.54
CA GLU A 160 -7.70 -13.88 -14.22
C GLU A 160 -8.40 -13.61 -15.56
N ILE A 161 -9.31 -12.63 -15.60
CA ILE A 161 -9.95 -12.17 -16.84
C ILE A 161 -8.89 -11.67 -17.83
N PHE A 162 -7.87 -10.95 -17.36
CA PHE A 162 -6.78 -10.48 -18.23
C PHE A 162 -5.94 -11.63 -18.77
N ARG A 163 -5.74 -12.69 -17.99
CA ARG A 163 -5.05 -13.90 -18.42
C ARG A 163 -5.80 -14.60 -19.55
N GLU A 164 -7.11 -14.76 -19.42
CA GLU A 164 -7.95 -15.35 -20.46
C GLU A 164 -8.04 -14.43 -21.69
N GLY A 165 -8.15 -13.11 -21.51
CA GLY A 165 -8.12 -12.16 -22.62
C GLY A 165 -6.83 -12.26 -23.45
N ALA A 166 -5.68 -12.40 -22.79
CA ALA A 166 -4.40 -12.61 -23.46
C ALA A 166 -4.33 -13.98 -24.19
N ARG A 167 -5.00 -15.00 -23.66
CA ARG A 167 -5.08 -16.32 -24.31
C ARG A 167 -5.93 -16.27 -25.58
N LEU A 168 -7.12 -15.68 -25.51
CA LEU A 168 -8.03 -15.56 -26.66
C LEU A 168 -7.38 -14.78 -27.82
N ARG A 169 -6.60 -13.74 -27.51
CA ARG A 169 -5.83 -13.00 -28.52
C ARG A 169 -4.82 -13.88 -29.26
N ARG A 170 -4.07 -14.74 -28.54
CA ARG A 170 -3.11 -15.68 -29.15
C ARG A 170 -3.80 -16.70 -30.05
N GLU A 171 -4.98 -17.19 -29.65
CA GLU A 171 -5.76 -18.14 -30.45
C GLU A 171 -6.28 -17.48 -31.75
N ALA A 172 -6.71 -16.22 -31.69
CA ALA A 172 -7.14 -15.47 -32.87
C ALA A 172 -6.00 -15.17 -33.86
N GLU A 173 -4.79 -14.87 -33.36
CA GLU A 173 -3.60 -14.61 -34.18
C GLU A 173 -3.11 -15.87 -34.94
N LEU A 174 -3.44 -17.08 -34.47
CA LEU A 174 -3.08 -18.35 -35.10
C LEU A 174 -4.05 -18.81 -36.19
N THR A 175 -5.19 -18.13 -36.36
CA THR A 175 -6.22 -18.51 -37.34
C THR A 175 -6.11 -17.72 -38.66
N ILE A 176 -5.15 -16.78 -38.76
CA ILE A 176 -4.90 -15.95 -39.95
C ILE A 176 -3.69 -16.46 -40.73
#